data_AF-A0A643FYS1-F1
#
_entry.id   AF-A0A643FYS1-F1
#
_cell.length_a   1.000
_cell.length_b   1.000
_cell.length_c   1.000
_cell.angle_alpha   90.00
_cell.angle_beta   90.00
_cell.angle_gamma   90.00
#
_symmetry.space_group_name_H-M   'P 1'
#
loop_
_entity.id
_entity.type
_entity.pdbx_description
1 polymer ?
#
loop_
_entity_poly.entity_id
_entity_poly.type
_entity_poly.pdbx_seq_one_letter_code
_entity_poly.pdbx_strand_id
1 'polypeptide(L)'
;MPRASSIAQARADKRAGKAPTTQAGHFVHDEIEAVRRGKHGVRSAKQAIAIGLSEARRAGVDVPTKKDATKVGTKSANTTTLPAKSAAMGGDDKTTPRRVSSESKATRARVALEALKREGTAGASHQALSAQAKRAASTRTAADRSASAKKAAATKGPTGRSQAARKAARTRATRQQAGR
;
A
#
# COMPACT_ATOMS: atom_id res chain seq x y z
N MET A 1 -6.82 -8.80 14.54
CA MET A 1 -8.08 -8.81 13.78
C MET A 1 -8.30 -7.38 13.31
N PRO A 2 -8.66 -7.15 12.03
CA PRO A 2 -8.92 -5.81 11.52
C PRO A 2 -10.05 -5.12 12.30
N ARG A 3 -10.02 -3.79 12.39
CA ARG A 3 -11.06 -3.04 13.11
C ARG A 3 -12.38 -3.13 12.37
N ALA A 4 -13.46 -3.21 13.14
CA ALA A 4 -14.82 -3.17 12.59
C ALA A 4 -15.07 -1.90 11.75
N SER A 5 -14.48 -0.77 12.15
CA SER A 5 -14.55 0.51 11.42
C SER A 5 -14.01 0.42 9.99
N SER A 6 -12.80 -0.11 9.79
CA SER A 6 -12.19 -0.22 8.46
C SER A 6 -12.94 -1.21 7.58
N ILE A 7 -13.47 -2.29 8.16
CA ILE A 7 -14.32 -3.26 7.43
C ILE A 7 -15.60 -2.59 6.95
N ALA A 8 -16.28 -1.82 7.83
CA ALA A 8 -17.51 -1.12 7.48
C ALA A 8 -17.28 -0.08 6.38
N GLN A 9 -16.21 0.72 6.48
CA GLN A 9 -15.83 1.70 5.48
C GLN A 9 -15.45 1.05 4.14
N ALA A 10 -14.67 -0.02 4.15
CA ALA A 10 -14.32 -0.75 2.94
C ALA A 10 -15.56 -1.36 2.25
N ARG A 11 -16.53 -1.86 3.03
CA ARG A 11 -17.82 -2.34 2.50
C ARG A 11 -18.66 -1.21 1.92
N ALA A 12 -18.71 -0.04 2.58
CA ALA A 12 -19.40 1.14 2.04
C ALA A 12 -18.77 1.59 0.72
N ASP A 13 -17.44 1.63 0.65
CA ASP A 13 -16.70 1.95 -0.57
C ASP A 13 -16.93 0.93 -1.69
N LYS A 14 -17.00 -0.36 -1.34
CA LYS A 14 -17.37 -1.42 -2.29
C LYS A 14 -18.79 -1.22 -2.83
N ARG A 15 -19.76 -0.88 -1.97
CA ARG A 15 -21.14 -0.56 -2.40
C ARG A 15 -21.20 0.68 -3.29
N ALA A 16 -20.34 1.67 -3.02
CA ALA A 16 -20.19 2.85 -3.85
C ALA A 16 -19.39 2.62 -5.14
N GLY A 17 -19.01 1.37 -5.47
CA GLY A 17 -18.27 1.02 -6.69
C GLY A 17 -16.83 1.53 -6.72
N LYS A 18 -16.25 1.90 -5.58
CA LYS A 18 -14.87 2.41 -5.52
C LYS A 18 -13.85 1.30 -5.72
N ALA A 19 -12.69 1.67 -6.25
CA ALA A 19 -11.60 0.74 -6.56
C ALA A 19 -11.11 -0.04 -5.31
N PRO A 20 -10.61 -1.29 -5.47
CA PRO A 20 -10.07 -2.08 -4.36
C PRO A 20 -8.94 -1.39 -3.59
N THR A 21 -8.14 -0.56 -4.25
CA THR A 21 -7.07 0.23 -3.62
C THR A 21 -7.62 1.33 -2.72
N THR A 22 -8.76 1.91 -3.05
CA THR A 22 -9.47 2.88 -2.20
C THR A 22 -10.02 2.20 -0.96
N GLN A 23 -10.67 1.05 -1.14
CA GLN A 23 -11.18 0.23 -0.02
C GLN A 23 -10.05 -0.18 0.94
N ALA A 24 -8.91 -0.61 0.39
CA ALA A 24 -7.73 -0.99 1.17
C ALA A 24 -7.08 0.18 1.92
N GLY A 25 -7.30 1.41 1.47
CA GLY A 25 -6.79 2.63 2.09
C GLY A 25 -7.21 2.77 3.55
N HIS A 26 -8.43 2.34 3.90
CA HIS A 26 -8.94 2.37 5.28
C HIS A 26 -8.11 1.50 6.23
N PHE A 27 -7.69 0.32 5.78
CA PHE A 27 -6.87 -0.58 6.60
C PHE A 27 -5.45 -0.03 6.78
N VAL A 28 -4.85 0.53 5.73
CA VAL A 28 -3.53 1.16 5.82
C VAL A 28 -3.57 2.38 6.74
N HIS A 29 -4.63 3.18 6.68
CA HIS A 29 -4.81 4.32 7.57
C HIS A 29 -4.97 3.88 9.03
N ASP A 30 -5.85 2.92 9.29
CA ASP A 30 -6.08 2.41 10.65
C ASP A 30 -4.83 1.77 11.27
N GLU A 31 -4.01 1.09 10.46
CA GLU A 31 -2.72 0.52 10.86
C GLU A 31 -1.70 1.62 11.21
N ILE A 32 -1.55 2.64 10.37
CA ILE A 32 -0.69 3.80 10.65
C ILE A 32 -1.11 4.47 11.96
N GLU A 33 -2.40 4.68 12.15
CA GLU A 33 -2.96 5.25 13.37
C GLU A 33 -2.80 4.30 14.57
N ALA A 34 -2.83 2.98 14.38
CA ALA A 34 -2.55 2.01 15.46
C ALA A 34 -1.12 2.14 15.95
N VAL A 35 -0.17 2.28 15.02
CA VAL A 35 1.24 2.51 15.34
C VAL A 35 1.45 3.85 16.04
N ARG A 36 0.84 4.93 15.55
CA ARG A 36 0.95 6.26 16.17
C ARG A 36 0.44 6.30 17.59
N ARG A 37 -0.64 5.56 17.88
CA ARG A 37 -1.18 5.40 19.24
C ARG A 37 -0.40 4.42 20.12
N GLY A 38 0.70 3.85 19.63
CA GLY A 38 1.56 2.95 20.41
C GLY A 38 0.99 1.55 20.63
N LYS A 39 -0.01 1.10 19.85
CA LYS A 39 -0.55 -0.27 19.99
C LYS A 39 0.49 -1.34 19.66
N HIS A 40 1.35 -1.04 18.70
CA HIS A 40 2.55 -1.78 18.30
C HIS A 40 3.44 -0.86 17.46
N GLY A 41 4.71 -1.21 17.27
CA GLY A 41 5.63 -0.48 16.42
C GLY A 41 5.72 -1.01 14.99
N VAL A 42 6.42 -0.25 14.15
CA VAL A 42 6.87 -0.66 12.81
C VAL A 42 8.27 -0.11 12.52
N ARG A 43 9.10 -0.94 11.90
CA ARG A 43 10.47 -0.60 11.47
C ARG A 43 10.50 0.42 10.35
N SER A 44 9.44 0.49 9.54
CA SER A 44 9.36 1.38 8.38
C SER A 44 7.94 1.66 7.92
N ALA A 45 7.76 2.76 7.18
CA ALA A 45 6.50 3.09 6.51
C ALA A 45 6.03 1.97 5.56
N LYS A 46 6.97 1.31 4.88
CA LYS A 46 6.68 0.21 3.95
C LYS A 46 6.11 -1.00 4.69
N GLN A 47 6.56 -1.25 5.92
CA GLN A 47 6.02 -2.31 6.78
C GLN A 47 4.60 -1.99 7.25
N ALA A 48 4.34 -0.76 7.72
CA ALA A 48 2.98 -0.35 8.11
C ALA A 48 1.98 -0.51 6.95
N ILE A 49 2.35 -0.03 5.76
CA ILE A 49 1.53 -0.22 4.55
C ILE A 49 1.33 -1.72 4.26
N ALA A 50 2.38 -2.54 4.38
CA ALA A 50 2.27 -3.97 4.12
C ALA A 50 1.37 -4.71 5.11
N ILE A 51 1.39 -4.35 6.40
CA ILE A 51 0.51 -4.92 7.42
C ILE A 51 -0.94 -4.54 7.09
N GLY A 52 -1.23 -3.25 6.89
CA GLY A 52 -2.57 -2.77 6.55
C GLY A 52 -3.13 -3.39 5.25
N LEU A 53 -2.31 -3.53 4.20
CA LEU A 53 -2.73 -4.23 2.97
C LEU A 53 -2.97 -5.74 3.21
N SER A 54 -2.23 -6.36 4.12
CA SER A 54 -2.45 -7.77 4.48
C SER A 54 -3.74 -7.95 5.28
N GLU A 55 -4.09 -6.98 6.13
CA GLU A 55 -5.38 -6.95 6.82
C GLU A 55 -6.55 -6.75 5.84
N ALA A 56 -6.41 -5.85 4.87
CA ALA A 56 -7.41 -5.63 3.82
C ALA A 56 -7.72 -6.93 3.06
N ARG A 57 -6.68 -7.70 2.69
CA ARG A 57 -6.86 -9.01 2.03
C ARG A 57 -7.58 -10.01 2.94
N ARG A 58 -7.24 -10.05 4.23
CA ARG A 58 -7.93 -10.92 5.21
C ARG A 58 -9.40 -10.53 5.38
N ALA A 59 -9.73 -9.26 5.20
CA ALA A 59 -11.10 -8.75 5.23
C ALA A 59 -11.86 -8.92 3.90
N GLY A 60 -11.24 -9.53 2.88
CA GLY A 60 -11.88 -9.81 1.59
C GLY A 60 -11.83 -8.66 0.58
N VAL A 61 -10.90 -7.72 0.73
CA VAL A 61 -10.63 -6.70 -0.30
C VAL A 61 -9.69 -7.27 -1.36
N ASP A 62 -10.05 -7.10 -2.63
CA ASP A 62 -9.34 -7.63 -3.81
C ASP A 62 -8.07 -6.82 -4.14
N VAL A 63 -7.14 -6.75 -3.20
CA VAL A 63 -5.85 -6.07 -3.37
C VAL A 63 -4.85 -7.01 -4.05
N PRO A 64 -4.31 -6.65 -5.23
CA PRO A 64 -3.36 -7.50 -5.94
C PRO A 64 -2.13 -7.80 -5.07
N THR A 65 -1.60 -9.02 -5.18
CA THR A 65 -0.32 -9.34 -4.57
C THR A 65 0.82 -8.93 -5.49
N LYS A 66 2.04 -8.82 -4.96
CA LYS A 66 3.21 -8.53 -5.80
C LYS A 66 3.41 -9.57 -6.92
N LYS A 67 3.01 -10.83 -6.70
CA LYS A 67 3.09 -11.88 -7.74
C LYS A 67 2.12 -11.61 -8.88
N ASP A 68 0.94 -11.07 -8.57
CA ASP A 68 -0.08 -10.73 -9.55
C ASP A 68 0.24 -9.42 -10.28
N ALA A 69 0.88 -8.47 -9.58
CA ALA A 69 1.34 -7.21 -10.16
C ALA A 69 2.39 -7.41 -11.27
N THR A 70 3.23 -8.45 -11.18
CA THR A 70 4.15 -8.85 -12.25
C THR A 70 3.46 -9.63 -13.38
N LYS A 71 2.27 -10.19 -13.13
CA LYS A 71 1.46 -10.96 -14.09
C LYS A 71 0.40 -10.15 -14.83
N VAL A 72 0.35 -8.82 -14.67
CA VAL A 72 -0.60 -7.98 -15.44
C VAL A 72 -0.29 -7.98 -16.96
N GLY A 73 0.82 -8.57 -17.39
CA GLY A 73 1.10 -8.91 -18.79
C GLY A 73 0.63 -10.30 -19.26
N THR A 74 0.06 -11.15 -18.42
CA THR A 74 -0.35 -12.51 -18.83
C THR A 74 -1.53 -12.99 -18.00
N LYS A 75 -2.66 -13.17 -18.70
CA LYS A 75 -3.94 -13.71 -18.21
C LYS A 75 -3.75 -14.84 -17.19
N SER A 76 -4.47 -14.77 -16.06
CA SER A 76 -5.39 -15.83 -15.66
C SER A 76 -6.20 -15.40 -14.44
N ALA A 77 -7.50 -15.63 -14.55
CA ALA A 77 -8.46 -15.66 -13.46
C ALA A 77 -8.17 -16.80 -12.47
N ASN A 78 -8.94 -16.79 -11.37
CA ASN A 78 -8.95 -17.69 -10.22
C ASN A 78 -7.85 -17.45 -9.16
N THR A 79 -8.27 -16.98 -7.98
CA THR A 79 -8.57 -17.91 -6.87
C THR A 79 -9.12 -17.11 -5.68
N THR A 80 -10.46 -17.04 -5.60
CA THR A 80 -11.16 -17.12 -4.31
C THR A 80 -10.87 -18.50 -3.73
N THR A 81 -10.67 -18.60 -2.42
CA THR A 81 -10.37 -19.78 -1.59
C THR A 81 -8.89 -19.96 -1.19
N LEU A 82 -8.60 -19.73 0.09
CA LEU A 82 -7.71 -20.64 0.81
C LEU A 82 -8.52 -21.93 1.01
N PRO A 83 -7.98 -23.15 0.85
CA PRO A 83 -6.82 -23.63 1.62
C PRO A 83 -5.85 -24.56 0.85
N ALA A 84 -4.69 -24.83 1.46
CA ALA A 84 -3.94 -26.08 1.32
C ALA A 84 -3.73 -26.70 -0.09
N LYS A 85 -2.93 -26.08 -0.96
CA LYS A 85 -1.99 -26.83 -1.84
C LYS A 85 -1.09 -25.86 -2.60
N SER A 86 0.20 -25.90 -2.32
CA SER A 86 1.20 -25.48 -3.29
C SER A 86 2.44 -26.36 -3.10
N ALA A 87 2.25 -27.63 -3.43
CA ALA A 87 3.29 -28.46 -4.01
C ALA A 87 3.07 -28.42 -5.54
N ALA A 88 4.18 -28.36 -6.29
CA ALA A 88 4.29 -28.33 -7.76
C ALA A 88 3.98 -26.95 -8.41
N MET A 89 4.83 -26.31 -9.22
CA MET A 89 5.92 -26.76 -10.09
C MET A 89 6.99 -25.65 -10.32
N GLY A 90 8.24 -26.07 -10.52
CA GLY A 90 9.21 -25.47 -11.46
C GLY A 90 10.18 -24.42 -10.90
N GLY A 91 11.35 -24.86 -10.44
CA GLY A 91 12.50 -24.02 -10.11
C GLY A 91 13.53 -24.81 -9.31
N ASP A 92 14.64 -25.13 -9.96
CA ASP A 92 15.71 -25.99 -9.47
C ASP A 92 16.46 -25.34 -8.30
N ASP A 93 15.99 -25.55 -7.09
CA ASP A 93 16.80 -25.41 -5.88
C ASP A 93 16.26 -26.36 -4.80
N LYS A 94 17.12 -27.24 -4.28
CA LYS A 94 16.79 -28.22 -3.24
C LYS A 94 16.52 -27.51 -1.91
N THR A 95 15.39 -26.84 -1.80
CA THR A 95 14.86 -26.40 -0.50
C THR A 95 13.93 -27.49 0.02
N THR A 96 14.41 -28.21 1.04
CA THR A 96 13.59 -29.13 1.82
C THR A 96 12.27 -28.45 2.21
N PRO A 97 11.10 -29.11 2.09
CA PRO A 97 9.85 -28.51 2.51
C PRO A 97 9.94 -28.24 4.00
N ARG A 98 10.04 -26.96 4.37
CA ARG A 98 10.13 -26.52 5.76
C ARG A 98 8.97 -27.15 6.53
N ARG A 99 9.27 -27.97 7.56
CA ARG A 99 8.26 -28.59 8.43
C ARG A 99 7.23 -27.54 8.83
N VAL A 100 5.96 -27.85 8.63
CA VAL A 100 4.87 -27.02 9.16
C VAL A 100 5.03 -26.98 10.67
N SER A 101 5.19 -25.77 11.23
CA SER A 101 5.33 -25.59 12.68
C SER A 101 4.12 -26.22 13.38
N SER A 102 4.34 -27.04 14.40
CA SER A 102 3.30 -27.59 15.27
C SER A 102 2.61 -26.54 16.14
N GLU A 103 3.15 -25.31 16.17
CA GLU A 103 2.60 -24.20 16.93
C GLU A 103 1.21 -23.76 16.46
N SER A 104 0.33 -23.51 17.42
CA SER A 104 -1.00 -22.97 17.16
C SER A 104 -0.93 -21.59 16.47
N LYS A 105 -1.94 -21.30 15.64
CA LYS A 105 -2.09 -19.99 15.00
C LYS A 105 -2.17 -18.85 16.03
N ALA A 106 -2.77 -19.10 17.19
CA ALA A 106 -2.88 -18.15 18.28
C ALA A 106 -1.51 -17.81 18.89
N THR A 107 -0.69 -18.84 19.16
CA THR A 107 0.68 -18.66 19.66
C THR A 107 1.52 -17.82 18.71
N ARG A 108 1.49 -18.15 17.41
CA ARG A 108 2.23 -17.39 16.39
C ARG A 108 1.78 -15.94 16.30
N ALA A 109 0.46 -15.69 16.38
CA ALA A 109 -0.06 -14.33 16.38
C ALA A 109 0.41 -13.54 17.60
N ARG A 110 0.42 -14.16 18.79
CA ARG A 110 0.92 -13.54 20.02
C ARG A 110 2.40 -13.17 19.90
N VAL A 111 3.24 -14.12 19.48
CA VAL A 111 4.69 -13.89 19.34
C VAL A 111 4.99 -12.80 18.30
N ALA A 112 4.29 -12.81 17.16
CA ALA A 112 4.45 -11.77 16.16
C ALA A 112 4.06 -10.37 16.69
N LEU A 113 3.01 -10.29 17.51
CA LEU A 113 2.58 -9.04 18.12
C LEU A 113 3.57 -8.54 19.18
N GLU A 114 4.11 -9.44 20.01
CA GLU A 114 5.19 -9.12 20.96
C GLU A 114 6.47 -8.66 20.25
N ALA A 115 6.78 -9.20 19.08
CA ALA A 115 7.90 -8.71 18.26
C ALA A 115 7.63 -7.28 17.76
N LEU A 116 6.43 -7.01 17.24
CA LEU A 116 6.06 -5.66 16.76
C LEU A 116 6.02 -4.62 17.89
N LYS A 117 5.64 -4.99 19.12
CA LYS A 117 5.66 -4.09 20.28
C LYS A 117 7.05 -3.60 20.66
N ARG A 118 8.10 -4.35 20.33
CA ARG A 118 9.50 -3.94 20.56
C ARG A 118 10.01 -2.94 19.53
N GLU A 119 9.30 -2.78 18.42
CA GLU A 119 9.66 -1.83 17.37
C GLU A 119 9.21 -0.41 17.75
N GLY A 120 9.86 0.59 17.15
CA GLY A 120 9.48 2.00 17.34
C GLY A 120 8.27 2.43 16.50
N THR A 121 7.75 3.64 16.77
CA THR A 121 6.64 4.23 16.01
C THR A 121 7.10 5.12 14.84
N ALA A 122 8.40 5.36 14.71
CA ALA A 122 8.99 6.26 13.72
C ALA A 122 8.64 5.88 12.26
N GLY A 123 8.39 4.59 11.99
CA GLY A 123 7.94 4.10 10.69
C GLY A 123 6.57 4.67 10.26
N ALA A 124 5.72 5.09 11.19
CA ALA A 124 4.42 5.71 10.92
C ALA A 124 4.44 7.26 10.97
N SER A 125 5.63 7.86 11.12
CA SER A 125 5.80 9.31 11.13
C SER A 125 5.44 9.94 9.78
N HIS A 126 5.03 11.21 9.82
CA HIS A 126 4.76 11.99 8.61
C HIS A 126 5.97 12.04 7.67
N GLN A 127 7.18 12.17 8.22
CA GLN A 127 8.41 12.20 7.44
C GLN A 127 8.68 10.86 6.74
N ALA A 128 8.52 9.73 7.45
CA ALA A 128 8.73 8.41 6.86
C ALA A 128 7.73 8.12 5.73
N LEU A 129 6.46 8.46 5.93
CA LEU A 129 5.41 8.32 4.91
C LEU A 129 5.67 9.24 3.70
N SER A 130 6.10 10.48 3.94
CA SER A 130 6.48 11.42 2.88
C SER A 130 7.66 10.91 2.07
N ALA A 131 8.69 10.37 2.72
CA ALA A 131 9.85 9.77 2.05
C ALA A 131 9.44 8.57 1.19
N GLN A 132 8.56 7.69 1.70
CA GLN A 132 8.05 6.56 0.95
C GLN A 132 7.23 6.99 -0.27
N ALA A 133 6.39 8.02 -0.14
CA ALA A 133 5.62 8.58 -1.25
C ALA A 133 6.53 9.21 -2.32
N LYS A 134 7.55 9.97 -1.92
CA LYS A 134 8.55 10.55 -2.83
C LYS A 134 9.29 9.47 -3.61
N ARG A 135 9.74 8.41 -2.92
CA ARG A 135 10.41 7.26 -3.55
C ARG A 135 9.50 6.51 -4.53
N ALA A 136 8.21 6.35 -4.21
CA ALA A 136 7.25 5.74 -5.13
C ALA A 136 6.94 6.64 -6.35
N ALA A 137 6.99 7.96 -6.17
CA ALA A 137 6.79 8.90 -7.27
C ALA A 137 7.99 8.96 -8.21
N SER A 138 9.22 8.78 -7.71
CA SER A 138 10.43 8.83 -8.53
C SER A 138 10.56 7.67 -9.52
N THR A 139 9.88 6.55 -9.28
CA THR A 139 9.87 5.41 -10.21
C THR A 139 8.83 5.53 -11.32
N ARG A 140 8.00 6.58 -11.34
CA ARG A 140 6.96 6.76 -12.36
C ARG A 140 7.54 7.26 -13.68
N THR A 141 7.06 6.70 -14.78
CA THR A 141 7.47 7.12 -16.13
C THR A 141 7.01 8.56 -16.42
N ALA A 142 7.57 9.19 -17.46
CA ALA A 142 7.10 10.49 -17.92
C ALA A 142 5.61 10.45 -18.34
N ALA A 143 5.19 9.36 -18.97
CA ALA A 143 3.81 9.13 -19.37
C ALA A 143 2.84 9.08 -18.17
N ASP A 144 3.17 8.32 -17.13
CA ASP A 144 2.34 8.21 -15.91
C ASP A 144 2.18 9.55 -15.18
N ARG A 145 3.29 10.31 -15.12
CA ARG A 145 3.30 11.65 -14.53
C ARG A 145 2.41 12.60 -15.34
N SER A 146 2.48 12.55 -16.66
CA SER A 146 1.64 13.34 -17.57
C SER A 146 0.16 12.98 -17.43
N ALA A 147 -0.19 11.69 -17.46
CA ALA A 147 -1.56 11.22 -17.31
C ALA A 147 -2.16 11.65 -15.95
N SER A 148 -1.39 11.53 -14.87
CA SER A 148 -1.81 11.99 -13.54
C SER A 148 -2.05 13.50 -13.50
N ALA A 149 -1.18 14.29 -14.13
CA ALA A 149 -1.33 15.74 -14.21
C ALA A 149 -2.57 16.15 -15.02
N LYS A 150 -2.87 15.45 -16.13
CA LYS A 150 -4.09 15.67 -16.92
C LYS A 150 -5.36 15.40 -16.10
N LYS A 151 -5.41 14.27 -15.38
CA LYS A 151 -6.54 13.96 -14.48
C LYS A 151 -6.73 15.04 -13.41
N ALA A 152 -5.64 15.51 -12.81
CA ALA A 152 -5.70 16.57 -11.79
C ALA A 152 -6.07 17.95 -12.37
N ALA A 153 -5.81 18.21 -13.65
CA ALA A 153 -6.25 19.44 -14.30
C ALA A 153 -7.76 19.42 -14.59
N ALA A 154 -8.32 18.25 -14.90
CA ALA A 154 -9.76 18.06 -15.15
C ALA A 154 -10.61 18.36 -13.90
N THR A 155 -10.09 18.10 -12.70
CA THR A 155 -10.79 18.40 -11.44
C THR A 155 -10.66 19.86 -10.99
N LYS A 156 -9.87 20.68 -11.68
CA LYS A 156 -9.65 22.10 -11.31
C LYS A 156 -10.61 23.01 -12.05
N GLY A 157 -11.23 23.93 -11.32
CA GLY A 157 -11.94 25.07 -11.88
C GLY A 157 -11.01 26.08 -12.58
N PRO A 158 -11.56 27.06 -13.30
CA PRO A 158 -10.78 28.04 -14.08
C PRO A 158 -9.69 28.75 -13.27
N THR A 159 -10.03 29.19 -12.06
CA THR A 159 -9.12 29.85 -11.11
C THR A 159 -7.96 28.95 -10.72
N GLY A 160 -8.23 27.68 -10.38
CA GLY A 160 -7.22 26.68 -10.03
C GLY A 160 -6.29 26.34 -11.19
N ARG A 161 -6.79 26.35 -12.43
CA ARG A 161 -5.95 26.17 -13.64
C ARG A 161 -5.01 27.36 -13.84
N SER A 162 -5.51 28.59 -13.70
CA SER A 162 -4.71 29.82 -13.81
C SER A 162 -3.60 29.87 -12.76
N GLN A 163 -3.92 29.60 -11.49
CA GLN A 163 -2.92 29.55 -10.42
C GLN A 163 -1.84 28.50 -10.66
N ALA A 164 -2.22 27.31 -11.14
CA ALA A 164 -1.27 26.25 -11.46
C ALA A 164 -0.32 26.65 -12.61
N ALA A 165 -0.84 27.30 -13.65
CA ALA A 165 -0.02 27.83 -14.74
C ALA A 165 0.96 28.91 -14.27
N ARG A 166 0.50 29.86 -13.44
CA ARG A 166 1.36 30.89 -12.83
C ARG A 166 2.46 30.29 -11.96
N LYS A 167 2.15 29.25 -11.18
CA LYS A 167 3.15 28.52 -10.39
C LYS A 167 4.18 27.84 -11.29
N ALA A 168 3.73 27.16 -12.35
CA ALA A 168 4.61 26.49 -13.30
C ALA A 168 5.56 27.47 -14.03
N ALA A 169 5.07 28.65 -14.42
CA ALA A 169 5.88 29.72 -14.99
C ALA A 169 6.97 30.18 -14.02
N ARG A 170 6.61 30.46 -12.76
CA ARG A 170 7.58 30.79 -11.71
C ARG A 170 8.63 29.71 -11.51
N THR A 171 8.23 28.43 -11.44
CA THR A 171 9.18 27.32 -11.28
C THR A 171 10.12 27.14 -12.48
N ARG A 172 9.66 27.44 -13.70
CA ARG A 172 10.54 27.44 -14.88
C ARG A 172 11.56 28.57 -14.82
N ALA A 173 11.13 29.79 -14.48
CA ALA A 173 12.02 30.94 -14.33
C ALA A 173 13.11 30.68 -13.27
N THR A 174 12.73 30.16 -12.10
CA THR A 174 13.71 29.84 -11.04
C THR A 174 14.70 28.76 -11.46
N ARG A 175 14.26 27.75 -12.23
CA ARG A 175 15.16 26.70 -12.75
C ARG A 175 16.13 27.22 -13.82
N GLN A 176 15.68 28.14 -14.66
CA GLN A 176 16.54 28.79 -15.65
C GLN A 176 17.60 29.66 -14.97
N GLN A 177 17.24 30.35 -13.90
CA GLN A 177 18.18 31.13 -13.10
C GLN A 177 19.19 30.26 -12.34
N ALA A 178 18.76 29.13 -11.78
CA ALA A 178 19.65 28.22 -11.04
C ALA A 178 20.56 27.36 -11.93
N GLY A 179 20.32 27.33 -13.25
CA GLY A 179 21.17 26.67 -14.24
C GLY A 179 22.10 27.62 -14.99
N ARG A 180 22.06 28.91 -14.67
CA ARG A 180 23.06 29.92 -15.05
C ARG A 180 24.03 30.10 -13.89
#